data_AF-A0ABD7EJR1-F1
#
_entry.id   AF-A0ABD7EJR1-F1
#
_cell.length_a   1.000
_cell.length_b   1.000
_cell.length_c   1.000
_cell.angle_alpha   90.00
_cell.angle_beta   90.00
_cell.angle_gamma   90.00
#
_symmetry.space_group_name_H-M   'P 1'
#
loop_
_entity.id
_entity.type
_entity.pdbx_description
1 polymer ?
#
loop_
_entity_poly.entity_id
_entity_poly.type
_entity_poly.pdbx_seq_one_letter_code
_entity_poly.pdbx_strand_id
1 'polypeptide(L)'
;MSSIAREYFDQLNRDYLQVHRRKEDLFWATYMGTSDDQAGFTTAEQAYKAFCANPERLPELRKMHALAEDEKLKRGLAGWIAFFECNVIEDPVAAALMEELVAAEADLFARRKGLKLTLLDEQGQQVAGSLPAASTSLAASPNEAVRQSAITMFHTLEQWVVGNGFLEVVALRNRFARAMGYRDYFAYKVRKNEQMSPDQLFAILDDFIARTDARLQQSLVELKAAKGEAALLPHNLRYFVSGDVTRQLDPYVPFSRALRDWVESFRRLGIQYRGATLTLDLLTREGKYENGFCHGPVPSFFQQGEWIPAVVNFTSLADPAQVGSGWSGLNTLFHEGGHAAHFANVTGNAPCFSQEFPPTSMAYAETQSMFCDSLLDDADWLKHYARNAAGEAVPDALIKEMIEARQPFRAFNERQIALVAYFERDLYAMDEAERTPEAVLALARKWERKILGVESPRPLLAIPHLLNQESACAYHGYLLALMAVEQTRAYFLKRDGYLTDNPRIGPDLAAHYWGPGNGMTHDETLRSLTGEGFSAVPLAEACNLSAAEAWQQAQACMAAAQQRPATGEGSPLDAHIRVVHGAELIADNSESETRMLADFEAWILSHSARASVA
;
A
#
# COMPACT_ATOMS: atom_id res chain seq x y z
N MET A 1 -17.35 -1.36 -42.52
CA MET A 1 -16.18 -2.24 -42.31
C MET A 1 -15.35 -1.60 -41.23
N SER A 2 -14.90 -2.36 -40.23
CA SER A 2 -14.02 -1.84 -39.19
C SER A 2 -12.68 -1.43 -39.81
N SER A 3 -12.02 -0.40 -39.29
CA SER A 3 -10.67 -0.05 -39.75
C SER A 3 -9.68 -1.12 -39.27
N ILE A 4 -8.55 -1.26 -39.97
CA ILE A 4 -7.48 -2.16 -39.52
C ILE A 4 -6.97 -1.80 -38.12
N ALA A 5 -6.94 -0.50 -37.77
CA ALA A 5 -6.52 -0.02 -36.46
C ALA A 5 -7.52 -0.43 -35.37
N ARG A 6 -8.82 -0.36 -35.64
CA ARG A 6 -9.86 -0.81 -34.71
C ARG A 6 -9.88 -2.31 -34.53
N GLU A 7 -9.73 -3.07 -35.61
CA GLU A 7 -9.64 -4.54 -35.54
C GLU A 7 -8.43 -4.97 -34.71
N TYR A 8 -7.27 -4.33 -34.89
CA TYR A 8 -6.08 -4.56 -34.09
C TYR A 8 -6.32 -4.22 -32.61
N PHE A 9 -6.88 -3.06 -32.30
CA PHE A 9 -7.17 -2.62 -30.94
C PHE A 9 -8.13 -3.57 -30.22
N ASP A 10 -9.23 -3.96 -30.87
CA ASP A 10 -10.22 -4.88 -30.30
C ASP A 10 -9.62 -6.29 -30.10
N GLN A 11 -8.76 -6.74 -31.01
CA GLN A 11 -8.03 -8.00 -30.84
C GLN A 11 -7.06 -7.94 -29.67
N LEU A 12 -6.27 -6.87 -29.55
CA LEU A 12 -5.31 -6.70 -28.46
C LEU A 12 -5.99 -6.69 -27.09
N ASN A 13 -7.15 -6.03 -26.97
CA ASN A 13 -7.96 -6.06 -25.76
C ASN A 13 -8.41 -7.48 -25.39
N ARG A 14 -8.87 -8.27 -26.38
CA ARG A 14 -9.28 -9.67 -26.16
C ARG A 14 -8.11 -10.56 -25.75
N ASP A 15 -6.98 -10.43 -26.45
CA ASP A 15 -5.77 -11.21 -26.18
C ASP A 15 -5.25 -10.95 -24.77
N TYR A 16 -5.19 -9.67 -24.36
CA TYR A 16 -4.82 -9.30 -23.00
C TYR A 16 -5.76 -9.92 -21.97
N LEU A 17 -7.08 -9.77 -22.14
CA LEU A 17 -8.05 -10.29 -21.17
C LEU A 17 -7.96 -11.81 -21.03
N GLN A 18 -7.67 -12.52 -22.11
CA GLN A 18 -7.49 -13.97 -22.08
C GLN A 18 -6.27 -14.38 -21.23
N VAL A 19 -5.11 -13.77 -21.46
CA VAL A 19 -3.89 -14.12 -20.71
C VAL A 19 -3.93 -13.61 -19.27
N HIS A 20 -4.47 -12.40 -19.05
CA HIS A 20 -4.58 -11.78 -17.74
C HIS A 20 -5.53 -12.57 -16.84
N ARG A 21 -6.77 -12.80 -17.27
CA ARG A 21 -7.76 -13.52 -16.46
C ARG A 21 -7.30 -14.93 -16.11
N ARG A 22 -6.73 -15.66 -17.07
CA ARG A 22 -6.21 -17.02 -16.81
C ARG A 22 -5.14 -17.01 -15.73
N LYS A 23 -4.22 -16.04 -15.77
CA LYS A 23 -3.19 -15.87 -14.74
C LYS A 23 -3.81 -15.51 -13.40
N GLU A 24 -4.73 -14.55 -13.35
CA GLU A 24 -5.34 -14.07 -12.10
C GLU A 24 -6.22 -15.11 -11.42
N ASP A 25 -7.02 -15.88 -12.18
CA ASP A 25 -7.85 -16.95 -11.62
C ASP A 25 -6.99 -18.06 -10.97
N LEU A 26 -5.86 -18.40 -11.60
CA LEU A 26 -4.90 -19.37 -11.07
C LEU A 26 -4.08 -18.82 -9.90
N PHE A 27 -3.67 -17.54 -9.98
CA PHE A 27 -3.01 -16.83 -8.89
C PHE A 27 -3.87 -16.90 -7.62
N TRP A 28 -5.14 -16.49 -7.71
CA TRP A 28 -6.05 -16.56 -6.58
C TRP A 28 -6.20 -17.98 -6.03
N ALA A 29 -6.48 -18.96 -6.90
CA ALA A 29 -6.72 -20.34 -6.43
C ALA A 29 -5.48 -20.96 -5.74
N THR A 30 -4.28 -20.70 -6.27
CA THR A 30 -3.04 -21.22 -5.70
C THR A 30 -2.62 -20.47 -4.43
N TYR A 31 -2.69 -19.13 -4.41
CA TYR A 31 -2.31 -18.32 -3.25
C TYR A 31 -3.31 -18.47 -2.09
N MET A 32 -4.58 -18.71 -2.40
CA MET A 32 -5.60 -19.02 -1.39
C MET A 32 -5.56 -20.49 -0.96
N GLY A 33 -4.64 -21.32 -1.47
CA GLY A 33 -4.57 -22.73 -1.09
C GLY A 33 -5.84 -23.52 -1.40
N THR A 34 -6.61 -23.10 -2.42
CA THR A 34 -7.79 -23.83 -2.91
C THR A 34 -7.48 -24.68 -4.14
N SER A 35 -6.25 -24.59 -4.67
CA SER A 35 -5.73 -25.40 -5.77
C SER A 35 -4.23 -25.65 -5.62
N ASP A 36 -3.80 -26.86 -5.97
CA ASP A 36 -2.38 -27.25 -6.04
C ASP A 36 -1.78 -27.05 -7.45
N ASP A 37 -2.48 -26.39 -8.39
CA ASP A 37 -2.06 -26.21 -9.79
C ASP A 37 -0.95 -25.15 -9.98
N GLN A 38 0.17 -25.36 -9.29
CA GLN A 38 1.35 -24.49 -9.37
C GLN A 38 1.97 -24.48 -10.77
N ALA A 39 1.91 -25.62 -11.48
CA ALA A 39 2.41 -25.74 -12.84
C ALA A 39 1.55 -24.93 -13.82
N GLY A 40 0.22 -24.99 -13.69
CA GLY A 40 -0.71 -24.18 -14.46
C GLY A 40 -0.54 -22.70 -14.19
N PHE A 41 -0.41 -22.29 -12.92
CA PHE A 41 -0.13 -20.90 -12.55
C PHE A 41 1.18 -20.40 -13.19
N THR A 42 2.27 -21.15 -13.05
CA THR A 42 3.58 -20.81 -13.65
C THR A 42 3.47 -20.62 -15.17
N THR A 43 2.76 -21.53 -15.85
CA THR A 43 2.56 -21.46 -17.31
C THR A 43 1.75 -20.21 -17.70
N ALA A 44 0.67 -19.92 -16.97
CA ALA A 44 -0.17 -18.74 -17.22
C ALA A 44 0.58 -17.43 -16.94
N GLU A 45 1.39 -17.40 -15.89
CA GLU A 45 2.23 -16.26 -15.54
C GLU A 45 3.28 -15.99 -16.62
N GLN A 46 3.94 -17.03 -17.14
CA GLN A 46 4.87 -16.92 -18.26
C GLN A 46 4.20 -16.39 -19.53
N ALA A 47 2.99 -16.88 -19.86
CA ALA A 47 2.23 -16.39 -21.01
C ALA A 47 1.86 -14.90 -20.86
N TYR A 48 1.43 -14.48 -19.67
CA TYR A 48 1.17 -13.09 -19.36
C TYR A 48 2.43 -12.22 -19.47
N LYS A 49 3.55 -12.64 -18.87
CA LYS A 49 4.84 -11.94 -18.94
C LYS A 49 5.32 -11.81 -20.40
N ALA A 50 5.22 -12.88 -21.19
CA ALA A 50 5.56 -12.86 -22.61
C ALA A 50 4.68 -11.91 -23.42
N PHE A 51 3.38 -11.81 -23.09
CA PHE A 51 2.49 -10.81 -23.68
C PHE A 51 2.98 -9.39 -23.36
N CYS A 52 3.23 -9.08 -22.09
CA CYS A 52 3.57 -7.72 -21.63
C CYS A 52 4.93 -7.24 -22.14
N ALA A 53 5.90 -8.16 -22.27
CA ALA A 53 7.27 -7.85 -22.68
C ALA A 53 7.52 -8.02 -24.19
N ASN A 54 6.49 -8.20 -25.03
CA ASN A 54 6.68 -8.41 -26.47
C ASN A 54 7.18 -7.13 -27.17
N PRO A 55 8.42 -7.11 -27.69
CA PRO A 55 9.01 -5.92 -28.32
C PRO A 55 8.37 -5.53 -29.66
N GLU A 56 7.70 -6.47 -30.34
CA GLU A 56 7.06 -6.20 -31.63
C GLU A 56 5.82 -5.29 -31.48
N ARG A 57 5.23 -5.23 -30.29
CA ARG A 57 3.97 -4.50 -30.03
C ARG A 57 4.13 -2.99 -30.15
N LEU A 58 5.24 -2.41 -29.71
CA LEU A 58 5.42 -0.95 -29.73
C LEU A 58 5.44 -0.38 -31.17
N PRO A 59 6.25 -0.91 -32.11
CA PRO A 59 6.20 -0.48 -33.51
C PRO A 59 4.81 -0.66 -34.16
N GLU A 60 4.14 -1.77 -33.90
CA GLU A 60 2.79 -2.05 -34.42
C GLU A 60 1.77 -1.03 -33.90
N LEU A 61 1.75 -0.79 -32.58
CA LEU A 61 0.86 0.16 -31.92
C LEU A 61 1.08 1.59 -32.42
N ARG A 62 2.34 2.04 -32.54
CA ARG A 62 2.68 3.37 -33.10
C ARG A 62 2.14 3.52 -34.52
N LYS A 63 2.21 2.48 -35.35
CA LYS A 63 1.62 2.45 -36.70
C LYS A 63 0.08 2.51 -36.65
N MET A 64 -0.56 1.70 -35.82
CA MET A 64 -2.03 1.69 -35.69
C MET A 64 -2.55 3.03 -35.14
N HIS A 65 -1.84 3.64 -34.20
CA HIS A 65 -2.18 4.95 -33.64
C HIS A 65 -2.19 6.04 -34.72
N ALA A 66 -1.24 6.01 -35.67
CA ALA A 66 -1.22 6.94 -36.80
C ALA A 66 -2.38 6.71 -37.80
N LEU A 67 -2.95 5.51 -37.84
CA LEU A 67 -4.07 5.12 -38.72
C LEU A 67 -5.45 5.25 -38.05
N ALA A 68 -5.50 5.63 -36.77
CA ALA A 68 -6.73 5.68 -36.01
C ALA A 68 -7.71 6.72 -36.55
N GLU A 69 -8.96 6.29 -36.79
CA GLU A 69 -9.99 7.10 -37.44
C GLU A 69 -10.72 8.09 -36.52
N ASP A 70 -10.63 7.92 -35.20
CA ASP A 70 -11.27 8.79 -34.22
C ASP A 70 -10.45 8.95 -32.93
N GLU A 71 -10.80 9.96 -32.13
CA GLU A 71 -10.08 10.29 -30.89
C GLU A 71 -10.24 9.24 -29.79
N LYS A 72 -11.33 8.47 -29.78
CA LYS A 72 -11.51 7.39 -28.79
C LYS A 72 -10.53 6.25 -29.08
N LEU A 73 -10.38 5.86 -30.34
CA LEU A 73 -9.44 4.84 -30.77
C LEU A 73 -7.99 5.31 -30.55
N LYS A 74 -7.67 6.56 -30.89
CA LYS A 74 -6.34 7.14 -30.58
C LYS A 74 -6.03 7.06 -29.09
N ARG A 75 -6.96 7.46 -28.23
CA ARG A 75 -6.80 7.36 -26.76
C ARG A 75 -6.52 5.93 -26.32
N GLY A 76 -7.31 4.96 -26.80
CA GLY A 76 -7.13 3.55 -26.44
C GLY A 76 -5.78 2.98 -26.88
N LEU A 77 -5.35 3.31 -28.11
CA LEU A 77 -4.04 2.91 -28.62
C LEU A 77 -2.89 3.60 -27.88
N ALA A 78 -3.03 4.87 -27.49
CA ALA A 78 -2.06 5.58 -26.68
C ALA A 78 -1.91 4.95 -25.27
N GLY A 79 -3.02 4.50 -24.66
CA GLY A 79 -2.97 3.75 -23.39
C GLY A 79 -2.18 2.45 -23.52
N TRP A 80 -2.37 1.71 -24.61
CA TRP A 80 -1.55 0.52 -24.89
C TRP A 80 -0.08 0.87 -25.15
N ILE A 81 0.22 1.95 -25.86
CA ILE A 81 1.60 2.42 -26.03
C ILE A 81 2.24 2.68 -24.66
N ALA A 82 1.58 3.44 -23.79
CA ALA A 82 2.09 3.72 -22.44
C ALA A 82 2.31 2.43 -21.62
N PHE A 83 1.39 1.46 -21.74
CA PHE A 83 1.55 0.14 -21.11
C PHE A 83 2.81 -0.58 -21.60
N PHE A 84 3.01 -0.70 -22.91
CA PHE A 84 4.16 -1.41 -23.46
C PHE A 84 5.48 -0.64 -23.25
N GLU A 85 5.48 0.70 -23.25
CA GLU A 85 6.68 1.51 -22.98
C GLU A 85 7.22 1.29 -21.56
N CYS A 86 6.36 0.93 -20.61
CA CYS A 86 6.77 0.59 -19.25
C CYS A 86 7.33 -0.85 -19.12
N ASN A 87 6.97 -1.74 -20.04
CA ASN A 87 7.18 -3.19 -19.90
C ASN A 87 8.17 -3.78 -20.92
N VAL A 88 8.39 -3.11 -22.04
CA VAL A 88 9.27 -3.56 -23.13
C VAL A 88 10.64 -2.89 -23.03
N ILE A 89 11.69 -3.67 -23.29
CA ILE A 89 13.05 -3.17 -23.51
C ILE A 89 13.37 -3.36 -25.01
N GLU A 90 13.34 -2.27 -25.78
CA GLU A 90 13.60 -2.31 -27.24
C GLU A 90 15.11 -2.48 -27.54
N ASP A 91 16.01 -1.99 -26.66
CA ASP A 91 17.45 -2.03 -26.86
C ASP A 91 18.06 -3.40 -26.47
N PRO A 92 18.76 -4.10 -27.39
CA PRO A 92 19.31 -5.43 -27.10
C PRO A 92 20.37 -5.46 -25.99
N VAL A 93 21.12 -4.38 -25.80
CA VAL A 93 22.14 -4.29 -24.73
C VAL A 93 21.45 -4.14 -23.38
N ALA A 94 20.43 -3.28 -23.30
CA ALA A 94 19.62 -3.14 -22.09
C ALA A 94 18.88 -4.44 -21.76
N ALA A 95 18.39 -5.18 -22.75
CA ALA A 95 17.75 -6.47 -22.55
C ALA A 95 18.72 -7.51 -21.94
N ALA A 96 19.93 -7.62 -22.48
CA ALA A 96 20.96 -8.51 -21.93
C ALA A 96 21.36 -8.13 -20.49
N LEU A 97 21.49 -6.82 -20.20
CA LEU A 97 21.76 -6.34 -18.85
C LEU A 97 20.63 -6.65 -17.86
N MET A 98 19.38 -6.65 -18.32
CA MET A 98 18.24 -7.05 -17.51
C MET A 98 18.30 -8.55 -17.17
N GLU A 99 18.69 -9.40 -18.11
CA GLU A 99 18.91 -10.84 -17.84
C GLU A 99 20.02 -11.07 -16.82
N GLU A 100 21.16 -10.36 -16.95
CA GLU A 100 22.24 -10.38 -15.96
C GLU A 100 21.75 -9.93 -14.57
N LEU A 101 20.93 -8.87 -14.51
CA LEU A 101 20.37 -8.35 -13.27
C LEU A 101 19.44 -9.37 -12.59
N VAL A 102 18.52 -9.99 -13.35
CA VAL A 102 17.62 -11.03 -12.84
C VAL A 102 18.41 -12.20 -12.25
N ALA A 103 19.47 -12.64 -12.94
CA ALA A 103 20.33 -13.71 -12.46
C ALA A 103 21.08 -13.33 -11.17
N ALA A 104 21.61 -12.11 -11.10
CA ALA A 104 22.33 -11.61 -9.91
C ALA A 104 21.41 -11.50 -8.69
N GLU A 105 20.17 -11.01 -8.87
CA GLU A 105 19.18 -10.95 -7.79
C GLU A 105 18.76 -12.35 -7.34
N ALA A 106 18.53 -13.28 -8.27
CA ALA A 106 18.22 -14.67 -7.94
C ALA A 106 19.33 -15.34 -7.11
N ASP A 107 20.59 -15.11 -7.45
CA ASP A 107 21.75 -15.59 -6.68
C ASP A 107 21.81 -14.94 -5.28
N LEU A 108 21.62 -13.63 -5.17
CA LEU A 108 21.54 -12.92 -3.88
C LEU A 108 20.45 -13.53 -2.99
N PHE A 109 19.24 -13.76 -3.53
CA PHE A 109 18.13 -14.36 -2.78
C PHE A 109 18.36 -15.85 -2.47
N ALA A 110 19.06 -16.59 -3.33
CA ALA A 110 19.45 -17.98 -3.04
C ALA A 110 20.42 -18.04 -1.85
N ARG A 111 21.46 -17.18 -1.85
CA ARG A 111 22.38 -17.04 -0.72
C ARG A 111 21.65 -16.57 0.54
N ARG A 112 20.67 -15.68 0.39
CA ARG A 112 19.85 -15.15 1.48
C ARG A 112 19.10 -16.25 2.24
N LYS A 113 18.54 -17.24 1.53
CA LYS A 113 17.85 -18.39 2.13
C LYS A 113 18.76 -19.21 3.06
N GLY A 114 20.07 -19.19 2.82
CA GLY A 114 21.07 -19.84 3.67
C GLY A 114 21.44 -19.07 4.94
N LEU A 115 21.11 -17.77 5.03
CA LEU A 115 21.45 -16.98 6.21
C LEU A 115 20.53 -17.31 7.38
N LYS A 116 21.12 -17.82 8.46
CA LYS A 116 20.44 -18.03 9.74
C LYS A 116 20.69 -16.84 10.65
N LEU A 117 19.63 -16.14 10.99
CA LEU A 117 19.64 -15.06 11.96
C LEU A 117 19.09 -15.57 13.29
N THR A 118 19.51 -14.96 14.38
CA THR A 118 19.09 -15.32 15.74
C THR A 118 18.91 -14.06 16.58
N LEU A 119 18.00 -14.14 17.55
CA LEU A 119 17.75 -13.12 18.58
C LEU A 119 17.50 -13.80 19.92
N LEU A 120 17.41 -13.04 21.01
CA LEU A 120 17.04 -13.57 22.33
C LEU A 120 15.52 -13.54 22.52
N ASP A 121 14.96 -14.58 23.12
CA ASP A 121 13.59 -14.56 23.64
C ASP A 121 13.51 -13.91 25.04
N GLU A 122 12.29 -13.79 25.59
CA GLU A 122 12.07 -13.19 26.92
C GLU A 122 12.75 -13.95 28.07
N GLN A 123 13.11 -15.23 27.88
CA GLN A 123 13.85 -16.05 28.83
C GLN A 123 15.38 -15.91 28.66
N GLY A 124 15.82 -15.04 27.74
CA GLY A 124 17.23 -14.83 27.41
C GLY A 124 17.87 -15.99 26.66
N GLN A 125 17.08 -16.89 26.07
CA GLN A 125 17.57 -17.98 25.25
C GLN A 125 17.70 -17.53 23.80
N GLN A 126 18.71 -18.05 23.10
CA GLN A 126 18.91 -17.76 21.68
C GLN A 126 17.91 -18.57 20.85
N VAL A 127 17.10 -17.87 20.05
CA VAL A 127 16.08 -18.46 19.18
C VAL A 127 16.31 -18.04 17.73
N ALA A 128 15.64 -18.73 16.79
CA ALA A 128 15.65 -18.34 15.38
C ALA A 128 15.03 -16.95 15.22
N GLY A 129 15.74 -16.07 14.51
CA GLY A 129 15.33 -14.68 14.30
C GLY A 129 14.67 -14.47 12.94
N SER A 130 13.64 -13.64 12.90
CA SER A 130 12.99 -13.14 11.68
C SER A 130 12.80 -11.62 11.77
N LEU A 131 12.69 -10.93 10.63
CA LEU A 131 12.50 -9.46 10.64
C LEU A 131 11.21 -9.05 11.39
N PRO A 132 10.08 -9.76 11.24
CA PRO A 132 8.90 -9.51 12.06
C PRO A 132 9.17 -9.71 13.55
N ALA A 133 9.78 -10.84 13.95
CA ALA A 133 10.06 -11.12 15.35
C ALA A 133 11.00 -10.07 15.99
N ALA A 134 12.03 -9.63 15.25
CA ALA A 134 12.92 -8.56 15.69
C ALA A 134 12.18 -7.22 15.84
N SER A 135 11.31 -6.86 14.89
CA SER A 135 10.50 -5.64 14.96
C SER A 135 9.53 -5.66 16.15
N THR A 136 8.86 -6.79 16.38
CA THR A 136 7.99 -6.99 17.55
C THR A 136 8.77 -6.88 18.85
N SER A 137 9.95 -7.51 18.92
CA SER A 137 10.82 -7.44 20.10
C SER A 137 11.21 -5.99 20.41
N LEU A 138 11.61 -5.20 19.41
CA LEU A 138 11.97 -3.78 19.56
C LEU A 138 10.81 -2.91 20.04
N ALA A 139 9.57 -3.24 19.67
CA ALA A 139 8.38 -2.45 20.00
C ALA A 139 7.73 -2.85 21.33
N ALA A 140 7.79 -4.13 21.72
CA ALA A 140 6.96 -4.66 22.79
C ALA A 140 7.74 -5.30 23.95
N SER A 141 8.99 -5.74 23.74
CA SER A 141 9.73 -6.46 24.79
C SER A 141 10.10 -5.52 25.95
N PRO A 142 9.73 -5.84 27.20
CA PRO A 142 10.18 -5.07 28.36
C PRO A 142 11.68 -5.28 28.67
N ASN A 143 12.29 -6.36 28.15
CA ASN A 143 13.68 -6.71 28.41
C ASN A 143 14.63 -6.01 27.43
N GLU A 144 15.46 -5.09 27.93
CA GLU A 144 16.41 -4.36 27.08
C GLU A 144 17.43 -5.28 26.38
N ALA A 145 17.84 -6.39 27.00
CA ALA A 145 18.77 -7.33 26.37
C ALA A 145 18.15 -8.02 25.14
N VAL A 146 16.84 -8.31 25.19
CA VAL A 146 16.09 -8.83 24.05
C VAL A 146 16.07 -7.80 22.93
N ARG A 147 15.73 -6.54 23.25
CA ARG A 147 15.73 -5.46 22.26
C ARG A 147 17.12 -5.22 21.65
N GLN A 148 18.18 -5.24 22.46
CA GLN A 148 19.56 -5.12 22.01
C GLN A 148 19.96 -6.28 21.07
N SER A 149 19.50 -7.50 21.34
CA SER A 149 19.74 -8.64 20.44
C SER A 149 19.01 -8.46 19.10
N ALA A 150 17.80 -7.91 19.11
CA ALA A 150 17.00 -7.66 17.91
C ALA A 150 17.66 -6.60 17.00
N ILE A 151 18.16 -5.48 17.56
CA ILE A 151 18.88 -4.50 16.73
C ILE A 151 20.21 -5.08 16.20
N THR A 152 20.90 -5.89 17.00
CA THR A 152 22.15 -6.55 16.59
C THR A 152 21.90 -7.52 15.43
N MET A 153 20.77 -8.22 15.44
CA MET A 153 20.34 -9.08 14.33
C MET A 153 20.15 -8.27 13.04
N PHE A 154 19.53 -7.08 13.11
CA PHE A 154 19.41 -6.20 11.95
C PHE A 154 20.77 -5.71 11.44
N HIS A 155 21.72 -5.34 12.31
CA HIS A 155 23.05 -4.94 11.85
C HIS A 155 23.85 -6.11 11.25
N THR A 156 23.70 -7.32 11.80
CA THR A 156 24.26 -8.55 11.22
C THR A 156 23.73 -8.77 9.80
N LEU A 157 22.45 -8.49 9.61
CA LEU A 157 21.81 -8.50 8.31
C LEU A 157 22.42 -7.45 7.36
N GLU A 158 22.55 -6.19 7.76
CA GLU A 158 23.12 -5.15 6.89
C GLU A 158 24.54 -5.50 6.43
N GLN A 159 25.39 -5.98 7.36
CA GLN A 159 26.74 -6.45 7.05
C GLN A 159 26.72 -7.60 6.02
N TRP A 160 25.80 -8.55 6.21
CA TRP A 160 25.63 -9.63 5.25
C TRP A 160 25.24 -9.10 3.87
N VAL A 161 24.26 -8.18 3.78
CA VAL A 161 23.80 -7.60 2.51
C VAL A 161 24.96 -6.96 1.73
N VAL A 162 25.71 -6.06 2.36
CA VAL A 162 26.81 -5.36 1.68
C VAL A 162 28.00 -6.27 1.35
N GLY A 163 28.12 -7.42 2.01
CA GLY A 163 29.18 -8.41 1.76
C GLY A 163 28.80 -9.56 0.82
N ASN A 164 27.56 -9.64 0.33
CA ASN A 164 27.05 -10.84 -0.37
C ASN A 164 26.37 -10.57 -1.72
N GLY A 165 26.85 -9.61 -2.52
CA GLY A 165 26.40 -9.42 -3.90
C GLY A 165 25.52 -8.19 -4.15
N PHE A 166 25.11 -7.47 -3.10
CA PHE A 166 24.23 -6.32 -3.25
C PHE A 166 24.90 -5.17 -4.02
N LEU A 167 26.20 -4.91 -3.80
CA LEU A 167 26.88 -3.77 -4.44
C LEU A 167 27.05 -3.99 -5.95
N GLU A 168 27.24 -5.25 -6.35
CA GLU A 168 27.25 -5.72 -7.74
C GLU A 168 25.87 -5.54 -8.39
N VAL A 169 24.79 -5.88 -7.67
CA VAL A 169 23.41 -5.61 -8.12
C VAL A 169 23.20 -4.11 -8.34
N VAL A 170 23.66 -3.24 -7.44
CA VAL A 170 23.57 -1.77 -7.62
C VAL A 170 24.36 -1.31 -8.86
N ALA A 171 25.55 -1.87 -9.10
CA ALA A 171 26.35 -1.56 -10.29
C ALA A 171 25.63 -2.00 -11.58
N LEU A 172 25.11 -3.23 -11.61
CA LEU A 172 24.31 -3.78 -12.71
C LEU A 172 23.10 -2.91 -13.04
N ARG A 173 22.33 -2.53 -12.01
CA ARG A 173 21.19 -1.62 -12.12
C ARG A 173 21.56 -0.28 -12.77
N ASN A 174 22.70 0.30 -12.38
CA ASN A 174 23.18 1.54 -12.98
C ASN A 174 23.63 1.37 -14.44
N ARG A 175 24.28 0.26 -14.79
CA ARG A 175 24.63 -0.04 -16.19
C ARG A 175 23.37 -0.18 -17.04
N PHE A 176 22.37 -0.93 -16.55
CA PHE A 176 21.07 -1.09 -17.19
C PHE A 176 20.38 0.27 -17.40
N ALA A 177 20.28 1.09 -16.36
CA ALA A 177 19.64 2.40 -16.45
C ALA A 177 20.31 3.33 -17.48
N ARG A 178 21.65 3.30 -17.57
CA ARG A 178 22.41 4.06 -18.57
C ARG A 178 22.17 3.56 -19.99
N ALA A 179 22.06 2.24 -20.19
CA ALA A 179 21.66 1.67 -21.49
C ALA A 179 20.24 2.10 -21.89
N MET A 180 19.35 2.28 -20.92
CA MET A 180 18.00 2.84 -21.11
C MET A 180 17.97 4.36 -21.28
N GLY A 181 19.12 5.05 -21.28
CA GLY A 181 19.21 6.50 -21.48
C GLY A 181 19.06 7.35 -20.20
N TYR A 182 19.10 6.75 -19.01
CA TYR A 182 19.00 7.45 -17.73
C TYR A 182 20.37 7.63 -17.07
N ARG A 183 20.50 8.64 -16.21
CA ARG A 183 21.76 8.92 -15.48
C ARG A 183 22.16 7.76 -14.56
N ASP A 184 21.18 7.23 -13.82
CA ASP A 184 21.31 6.20 -12.80
C ASP A 184 19.97 5.46 -12.64
N TYR A 185 19.98 4.37 -11.86
CA TYR A 185 18.80 3.53 -11.67
C TYR A 185 17.68 4.21 -10.89
N PHE A 186 18.01 5.13 -9.98
CA PHE A 186 17.01 5.90 -9.25
C PHE A 186 16.19 6.78 -10.20
N ALA A 187 16.86 7.49 -11.11
CA ALA A 187 16.21 8.31 -12.12
C ALA A 187 15.30 7.48 -13.06
N TYR A 188 15.75 6.30 -13.47
CA TYR A 188 14.94 5.37 -14.25
C TYR A 188 13.67 4.95 -13.52
N LYS A 189 13.78 4.50 -12.26
CA LYS A 189 12.64 4.00 -11.48
C LYS A 189 11.65 5.11 -11.13
N VAL A 190 12.10 6.30 -10.74
CA VAL A 190 11.21 7.45 -10.49
C VAL A 190 10.43 7.81 -11.75
N ARG A 191 11.09 7.82 -12.92
CA ARG A 191 10.41 8.09 -14.19
C ARG A 191 9.39 7.02 -14.54
N LYS A 192 9.76 5.74 -14.41
CA LYS A 192 8.90 4.60 -14.73
C LYS A 192 7.68 4.49 -13.81
N ASN A 193 7.87 4.68 -12.50
CA ASN A 193 6.83 4.44 -11.51
C ASN A 193 5.93 5.65 -11.29
N GLU A 194 6.51 6.86 -11.22
CA GLU A 194 5.77 8.07 -10.81
C GLU A 194 5.57 9.06 -11.96
N GLN A 195 6.17 8.81 -13.13
CA GLN A 195 6.20 9.75 -14.26
C GLN A 195 6.85 11.11 -13.92
N MET A 196 7.65 11.15 -12.85
CA MET A 196 8.37 12.32 -12.37
C MET A 196 9.86 12.27 -12.72
N SER A 197 10.54 13.41 -12.59
CA SER A 197 12.00 13.46 -12.45
C SER A 197 12.42 13.38 -10.97
N PRO A 198 13.65 12.93 -10.68
CA PRO A 198 14.19 13.01 -9.32
C PRO A 198 14.11 14.41 -8.70
N ASP A 199 14.33 15.46 -9.48
CA ASP A 199 14.29 16.85 -8.98
C ASP A 199 12.89 17.25 -8.53
N GLN A 200 11.85 16.84 -9.27
CA GLN A 200 10.46 17.05 -8.86
C GLN A 200 10.13 16.28 -7.58
N LEU A 201 10.57 15.01 -7.48
CA LEU A 201 10.38 14.21 -6.28
C LEU A 201 11.04 14.87 -5.06
N PHE A 202 12.32 15.25 -5.17
CA PHE A 202 13.04 15.84 -4.04
C PHE A 202 12.57 17.24 -3.69
N ALA A 203 12.02 18.03 -4.63
CA ALA A 203 11.35 19.29 -4.27
C ALA A 203 10.19 19.07 -3.27
N ILE A 204 9.41 17.99 -3.45
CA ILE A 204 8.30 17.61 -2.55
C ILE A 204 8.86 17.07 -1.22
N LEU A 205 9.82 16.14 -1.29
CA LEU A 205 10.39 15.51 -0.10
C LEU A 205 11.17 16.51 0.77
N ASP A 206 11.96 17.41 0.18
CA ASP A 206 12.73 18.41 0.92
C ASP A 206 11.80 19.41 1.63
N ASP A 207 10.68 19.82 1.00
CA ASP A 207 9.68 20.68 1.64
C ASP A 207 9.05 20.00 2.88
N PHE A 208 8.71 18.72 2.77
CA PHE A 208 8.23 17.94 3.92
C PHE A 208 9.25 17.85 5.06
N ILE A 209 10.50 17.52 4.73
CA ILE A 209 11.59 17.42 5.71
C ILE A 209 11.82 18.77 6.40
N ALA A 210 11.81 19.87 5.65
CA ALA A 210 11.99 21.20 6.22
C ALA A 210 10.85 21.58 7.18
N ARG A 211 9.58 21.33 6.80
CA ARG A 211 8.41 21.68 7.61
C ARG A 211 8.26 20.88 8.90
N THR A 212 8.77 19.66 8.92
CA THR A 212 8.62 18.73 10.06
C THR A 212 9.86 18.66 10.96
N ASP A 213 10.95 19.35 10.60
CA ASP A 213 12.22 19.25 11.33
C ASP A 213 12.10 19.70 12.79
N ALA A 214 11.48 20.86 13.02
CA ALA A 214 11.28 21.38 14.37
C ALA A 214 10.45 20.42 15.24
N ARG A 215 9.38 19.83 14.68
CA ARG A 215 8.55 18.87 15.42
C ARG A 215 9.32 17.61 15.75
N LEU A 216 10.08 17.05 14.81
CA LEU A 216 10.92 15.88 15.03
C LEU A 216 11.89 16.11 16.20
N GLN A 217 12.65 17.22 16.17
CA GLN A 217 13.61 17.54 17.23
C GLN A 217 12.92 17.67 18.58
N GLN A 218 11.77 18.35 18.61
CA GLN A 218 10.96 18.50 19.81
C GLN A 218 10.48 17.13 20.36
N SER A 219 10.05 16.20 19.50
CA SER A 219 9.62 14.85 19.92
C SER A 219 10.75 14.05 20.57
N LEU A 220 11.96 14.14 20.03
CA LEU A 220 13.14 13.48 20.60
C LEU A 220 13.53 14.09 21.95
N VAL A 221 13.45 15.42 22.08
CA VAL A 221 13.69 16.14 23.35
C VAL A 221 12.64 15.75 24.40
N GLU A 222 11.37 15.71 24.03
CA GLU A 222 10.25 15.28 24.89
C GLU A 222 10.46 13.84 25.38
N LEU A 223 10.81 12.93 24.47
CA LEU A 223 11.09 11.54 24.82
C LEU A 223 12.29 11.41 25.75
N LYS A 224 13.39 12.11 25.45
CA LYS A 224 14.59 12.12 26.30
C LYS A 224 14.29 12.69 27.69
N ALA A 225 13.47 13.73 27.78
CA ALA A 225 13.06 14.31 29.07
C ALA A 225 12.18 13.33 29.87
N ALA A 226 11.27 12.61 29.20
CA ALA A 226 10.32 11.70 29.85
C ALA A 226 10.93 10.34 30.24
N LYS A 227 11.85 9.80 29.44
CA LYS A 227 12.34 8.41 29.53
C LYS A 227 13.86 8.29 29.66
N GLY A 228 14.58 9.41 29.62
CA GLY A 228 16.05 9.46 29.68
C GLY A 228 16.71 9.28 28.31
N GLU A 229 18.03 9.50 28.27
CA GLU A 229 18.82 9.46 27.02
C GLU A 229 18.86 8.09 26.36
N ALA A 230 18.83 7.01 27.17
CA ALA A 230 18.79 5.65 26.67
C ALA A 230 17.55 5.35 25.81
N ALA A 231 16.47 6.13 25.96
CA ALA A 231 15.26 5.98 25.15
C ALA A 231 15.48 6.33 23.67
N LEU A 232 16.53 7.10 23.35
CA LEU A 232 16.87 7.46 21.97
C LEU A 232 17.77 6.43 21.28
N LEU A 233 18.19 5.37 21.98
CA LEU A 233 18.97 4.30 21.39
C LEU A 233 18.10 3.50 20.40
N PRO A 234 18.65 3.01 19.26
CA PRO A 234 17.88 2.31 18.23
C PRO A 234 17.07 1.12 18.76
N HIS A 235 17.60 0.39 19.74
CA HIS A 235 16.89 -0.73 20.35
C HIS A 235 15.79 -0.33 21.34
N ASN A 236 15.78 0.91 21.81
CA ASN A 236 14.85 1.37 22.84
C ASN A 236 13.77 2.29 22.29
N LEU A 237 14.05 2.99 21.18
CA LEU A 237 13.17 4.02 20.65
C LEU A 237 11.75 3.52 20.41
N ARG A 238 11.58 2.40 19.70
CA ARG A 238 10.25 1.84 19.39
C ARG A 238 9.49 1.48 20.65
N TYR A 239 10.13 0.78 21.59
CA TYR A 239 9.52 0.42 22.87
C TYR A 239 8.97 1.60 23.65
N PHE A 240 9.72 2.72 23.72
CA PHE A 240 9.28 3.87 24.49
C PHE A 240 8.24 4.77 23.81
N VAL A 241 8.03 4.62 22.50
CA VAL A 241 7.01 5.37 21.75
C VAL A 241 5.76 4.52 21.44
N SER A 242 5.84 3.20 21.58
CA SER A 242 4.70 2.31 21.45
C SER A 242 3.78 2.41 22.68
N GLY A 243 2.51 2.78 22.48
CA GLY A 243 1.46 2.73 23.50
C GLY A 243 0.67 1.42 23.47
N ASP A 244 0.18 0.96 24.63
CA ASP A 244 -0.68 -0.23 24.77
C ASP A 244 -2.18 0.15 24.77
N VAL A 245 -2.65 0.61 23.61
CA VAL A 245 -4.05 1.07 23.43
C VAL A 245 -4.90 0.04 22.69
N THR A 246 -4.26 -0.86 21.93
CA THR A 246 -4.92 -1.88 21.11
C THR A 246 -5.81 -2.81 21.92
N ARG A 247 -5.35 -3.27 23.09
CA ARG A 247 -6.11 -4.16 23.95
C ARG A 247 -7.40 -3.52 24.49
N GLN A 248 -7.37 -2.22 24.74
CA GLN A 248 -8.52 -1.48 25.26
C GLN A 248 -9.59 -1.21 24.17
N LEU A 249 -9.16 -1.07 22.92
CA LEU A 249 -10.03 -0.86 21.77
C LEU A 249 -10.72 -2.14 21.30
N ASP A 250 -10.06 -3.29 21.45
CA ASP A 250 -10.50 -4.60 20.95
C ASP A 250 -12.00 -4.93 21.20
N PRO A 251 -12.58 -4.70 22.40
CA PRO A 251 -14.00 -4.99 22.65
C PRO A 251 -14.98 -4.17 21.80
N TYR A 252 -14.55 -3.04 21.22
CA TYR A 252 -15.37 -2.13 20.43
C TYR A 252 -15.28 -2.37 18.92
N VAL A 253 -14.34 -3.20 18.47
CA VAL A 253 -14.09 -3.49 17.06
C VAL A 253 -13.96 -4.99 16.81
N PRO A 254 -14.93 -5.81 17.24
CA PRO A 254 -14.86 -7.26 17.04
C PRO A 254 -14.88 -7.59 15.54
N PHE A 255 -14.06 -8.57 15.12
CA PHE A 255 -13.96 -8.92 13.70
C PHE A 255 -15.30 -9.37 13.09
N SER A 256 -16.21 -9.94 13.89
CA SER A 256 -17.56 -10.31 13.43
C SER A 256 -18.33 -9.14 12.81
N ARG A 257 -18.08 -7.91 13.27
CA ARG A 257 -18.70 -6.69 12.73
C ARG A 257 -17.95 -6.05 11.56
N ALA A 258 -16.73 -6.47 11.28
CA ALA A 258 -15.86 -5.77 10.33
C ALA A 258 -16.50 -5.60 8.94
N LEU A 259 -17.17 -6.65 8.44
CA LEU A 259 -17.88 -6.59 7.15
C LEU A 259 -19.02 -5.56 7.15
N ARG A 260 -19.77 -5.47 8.25
CA ARG A 260 -20.86 -4.49 8.40
C ARG A 260 -20.31 -3.08 8.44
N ASP A 261 -19.31 -2.84 9.26
CA ASP A 261 -18.77 -1.49 9.46
C ASP A 261 -18.11 -0.96 8.17
N TRP A 262 -17.50 -1.85 7.38
CA TRP A 262 -17.04 -1.53 6.02
C TRP A 262 -18.19 -1.22 5.05
N VAL A 263 -19.18 -2.11 4.93
CA VAL A 263 -20.33 -1.90 4.01
C VAL A 263 -21.05 -0.59 4.35
N GLU A 264 -21.37 -0.37 5.62
CA GLU A 264 -22.09 0.83 6.04
C GLU A 264 -21.27 2.11 5.81
N SER A 265 -19.96 2.10 6.12
CA SER A 265 -19.10 3.27 5.89
C SER A 265 -19.03 3.62 4.40
N PHE A 266 -18.79 2.63 3.53
CA PHE A 266 -18.63 2.88 2.10
C PHE A 266 -19.94 3.34 1.45
N ARG A 267 -21.09 2.80 1.87
CA ARG A 267 -22.42 3.27 1.43
C ARG A 267 -22.67 4.72 1.80
N ARG A 268 -22.34 5.12 3.04
CA ARG A 268 -22.54 6.49 3.54
C ARG A 268 -21.53 7.48 2.95
N LEU A 269 -20.37 7.01 2.51
CA LEU A 269 -19.42 7.78 1.70
C LEU A 269 -19.88 7.96 0.24
N GLY A 270 -20.93 7.26 -0.20
CA GLY A 270 -21.39 7.28 -1.58
C GLY A 270 -20.47 6.50 -2.54
N ILE A 271 -19.66 5.58 -2.03
CA ILE A 271 -18.79 4.72 -2.82
C ILE A 271 -19.63 3.64 -3.50
N GLN A 272 -19.41 3.45 -4.79
CA GLN A 272 -20.08 2.43 -5.61
C GLN A 272 -19.05 1.58 -6.36
N TYR A 273 -19.40 0.35 -6.69
CA TYR A 273 -18.58 -0.64 -7.37
C TYR A 273 -19.13 -0.99 -8.76
N ARG A 274 -20.12 -0.25 -9.27
CA ARG A 274 -20.55 -0.26 -10.67
C ARG A 274 -20.86 -1.65 -11.24
N GLY A 275 -21.54 -2.48 -10.45
CA GLY A 275 -21.92 -3.85 -10.79
C GLY A 275 -20.78 -4.87 -10.69
N ALA A 276 -19.65 -4.53 -10.06
CA ALA A 276 -18.51 -5.45 -9.93
C ALA A 276 -18.87 -6.70 -9.10
N THR A 277 -18.17 -7.79 -9.38
CA THR A 277 -18.19 -9.00 -8.55
C THR A 277 -17.00 -8.99 -7.61
N LEU A 278 -17.26 -9.06 -6.30
CA LEU A 278 -16.25 -9.07 -5.24
C LEU A 278 -16.18 -10.43 -4.56
N THR A 279 -14.99 -11.03 -4.47
CA THR A 279 -14.74 -12.22 -3.65
C THR A 279 -13.82 -11.87 -2.48
N LEU A 280 -14.28 -12.10 -1.25
CA LEU A 280 -13.62 -11.72 -0.01
C LEU A 280 -13.18 -12.96 0.76
N ASP A 281 -11.87 -13.16 0.92
CA ASP A 281 -11.33 -14.25 1.75
C ASP A 281 -10.61 -13.67 2.96
N LEU A 282 -11.29 -13.56 4.10
CA LEU A 282 -10.87 -12.62 5.15
C LEU A 282 -10.11 -13.24 6.33
N LEU A 283 -10.24 -14.54 6.54
CA LEU A 283 -9.66 -15.22 7.71
C LEU A 283 -8.32 -15.86 7.38
N THR A 284 -7.43 -15.92 8.37
CA THR A 284 -6.22 -16.75 8.27
C THR A 284 -6.57 -18.24 8.19
N ARG A 285 -5.75 -19.04 7.49
CA ARG A 285 -5.81 -20.51 7.46
C ARG A 285 -4.47 -21.09 7.01
N GLU A 286 -4.24 -22.36 7.33
CA GLU A 286 -3.12 -23.11 6.78
C GLU A 286 -3.18 -23.15 5.24
N GLY A 287 -2.03 -22.97 4.59
CA GLY A 287 -1.88 -22.99 3.13
C GLY A 287 -2.30 -21.71 2.40
N LYS A 288 -2.92 -20.74 3.08
CA LYS A 288 -3.20 -19.41 2.52
C LYS A 288 -1.95 -18.54 2.57
N TYR A 289 -1.78 -17.73 1.53
CA TYR A 289 -0.73 -16.71 1.46
C TYR A 289 -0.82 -15.72 2.63
N GLU A 290 0.30 -15.49 3.31
CA GLU A 290 0.41 -14.72 4.54
C GLU A 290 0.56 -13.20 4.30
N ASN A 291 -0.26 -12.62 3.42
CA ASN A 291 -0.40 -11.15 3.32
C ASN A 291 -1.80 -10.74 2.83
N GLY A 292 -2.23 -9.52 3.19
CA GLY A 292 -3.37 -8.85 2.55
C GLY A 292 -3.01 -8.40 1.13
N PHE A 293 -3.97 -8.51 0.20
CA PHE A 293 -3.86 -7.95 -1.15
C PHE A 293 -5.23 -7.89 -1.83
N CYS A 294 -5.32 -7.06 -2.88
CA CYS A 294 -6.46 -6.92 -3.78
C CYS A 294 -6.00 -7.04 -5.23
N HIS A 295 -6.71 -7.80 -6.05
CA HIS A 295 -6.40 -7.93 -7.48
C HIS A 295 -7.66 -8.05 -8.33
N GLY A 296 -7.58 -7.63 -9.59
CA GLY A 296 -8.70 -7.58 -10.53
C GLY A 296 -8.58 -8.58 -11.69
N PRO A 297 -9.10 -9.83 -11.58
CA PRO A 297 -9.12 -10.79 -12.68
C PRO A 297 -9.75 -10.27 -13.97
N VAL A 298 -10.77 -9.40 -13.86
CA VAL A 298 -11.37 -8.70 -14.99
C VAL A 298 -11.34 -7.21 -14.68
N PRO A 299 -10.51 -6.41 -15.40
CA PRO A 299 -10.50 -4.97 -15.24
C PRO A 299 -11.80 -4.35 -15.75
N SER A 300 -12.26 -3.25 -15.12
CA SER A 300 -13.39 -2.48 -15.66
C SER A 300 -12.96 -1.56 -16.80
N PHE A 301 -13.81 -1.45 -17.82
CA PHE A 301 -13.61 -0.53 -18.96
C PHE A 301 -14.88 -0.46 -19.82
N PHE A 302 -14.93 0.50 -20.75
CA PHE A 302 -15.95 0.55 -21.79
C PHE A 302 -15.48 -0.19 -23.05
N GLN A 303 -16.23 -1.20 -23.47
CA GLN A 303 -16.03 -1.89 -24.74
C GLN A 303 -17.12 -1.48 -25.74
N GLN A 304 -16.76 -0.75 -26.79
CA GLN A 304 -17.69 -0.32 -27.84
C GLN A 304 -18.95 0.41 -27.30
N GLY A 305 -18.82 1.11 -26.16
CA GLY A 305 -19.91 1.83 -25.50
C GLY A 305 -20.68 1.02 -24.45
N GLU A 306 -20.43 -0.28 -24.34
CA GLU A 306 -20.93 -1.15 -23.28
C GLU A 306 -19.99 -1.14 -22.07
N TRP A 307 -20.56 -1.12 -20.86
CA TRP A 307 -19.80 -1.17 -19.62
C TRP A 307 -19.45 -2.62 -19.27
N ILE A 308 -18.15 -2.89 -19.08
CA ILE A 308 -17.67 -4.17 -18.56
C ILE A 308 -17.38 -4.00 -17.07
N PRO A 309 -18.17 -4.60 -16.16
CA PRO A 309 -17.94 -4.52 -14.72
C PRO A 309 -16.69 -5.32 -14.32
N ALA A 310 -16.01 -4.85 -13.27
CA ALA A 310 -14.84 -5.54 -12.76
C ALA A 310 -15.18 -6.86 -12.07
N VAL A 311 -14.24 -7.80 -12.08
CA VAL A 311 -14.18 -8.90 -11.12
C VAL A 311 -12.96 -8.62 -10.26
N VAL A 312 -13.14 -8.55 -8.95
CA VAL A 312 -12.11 -8.19 -7.98
C VAL A 312 -12.14 -9.19 -6.83
N ASN A 313 -10.97 -9.65 -6.41
CA ASN A 313 -10.84 -10.43 -5.19
C ASN A 313 -9.90 -9.73 -4.24
N PHE A 314 -10.18 -9.79 -2.94
CA PHE A 314 -9.22 -9.33 -1.94
C PHE A 314 -9.29 -10.15 -0.66
N THR A 315 -8.20 -10.07 0.10
CA THR A 315 -7.97 -10.95 1.24
C THR A 315 -7.41 -10.21 2.46
N SER A 316 -7.69 -10.76 3.64
CA SER A 316 -7.05 -10.39 4.91
C SER A 316 -6.64 -11.64 5.68
N LEU A 317 -5.92 -11.45 6.79
CA LEU A 317 -5.43 -12.52 7.67
C LEU A 317 -6.03 -12.44 9.06
N ALA A 318 -7.30 -12.05 9.17
CA ALA A 318 -7.92 -11.90 10.46
C ALA A 318 -7.99 -13.26 11.18
N ASP A 319 -7.49 -13.29 12.40
CA ASP A 319 -7.74 -14.34 13.38
C ASP A 319 -8.68 -13.79 14.46
N PRO A 320 -9.98 -14.11 14.44
CA PRO A 320 -10.94 -13.60 15.43
C PRO A 320 -10.60 -13.93 16.89
N ALA A 321 -9.73 -14.90 17.15
CA ALA A 321 -9.30 -15.26 18.50
C ALA A 321 -8.13 -14.40 19.02
N GLN A 322 -7.43 -13.68 18.13
CA GLN A 322 -6.29 -12.85 18.49
C GLN A 322 -6.71 -11.42 18.86
N VAL A 323 -6.27 -10.93 20.02
CA VAL A 323 -6.48 -9.53 20.44
C VAL A 323 -5.89 -8.57 19.41
N GLY A 324 -6.66 -7.55 19.01
CA GLY A 324 -6.30 -6.56 18.01
C GLY A 324 -6.61 -6.97 16.57
N SER A 325 -6.95 -8.25 16.34
CA SER A 325 -7.24 -8.77 15.01
C SER A 325 -8.51 -8.16 14.40
N GLY A 326 -9.51 -7.83 15.22
CA GLY A 326 -10.70 -7.14 14.73
C GLY A 326 -10.39 -5.78 14.11
N TRP A 327 -9.55 -4.98 14.78
CA TRP A 327 -9.04 -3.72 14.24
C TRP A 327 -8.18 -3.92 12.99
N SER A 328 -7.22 -4.84 13.04
CA SER A 328 -6.31 -5.10 11.91
C SER A 328 -7.06 -5.62 10.69
N GLY A 329 -8.02 -6.51 10.90
CA GLY A 329 -8.88 -7.06 9.85
C GLY A 329 -9.77 -6.00 9.24
N LEU A 330 -10.37 -5.13 10.06
CA LEU A 330 -11.17 -4.00 9.57
C LEU A 330 -10.35 -2.99 8.78
N ASN A 331 -9.15 -2.64 9.26
CA ASN A 331 -8.23 -1.75 8.57
C ASN A 331 -7.83 -2.31 7.20
N THR A 332 -7.50 -3.61 7.14
CA THR A 332 -7.25 -4.30 5.86
C THR A 332 -8.49 -4.25 4.97
N LEU A 333 -9.70 -4.46 5.52
CA LEU A 333 -10.94 -4.42 4.75
C LEU A 333 -11.21 -3.05 4.11
N PHE A 334 -10.93 -1.96 4.83
CA PHE A 334 -11.05 -0.60 4.30
C PHE A 334 -10.01 -0.32 3.23
N HIS A 335 -8.77 -0.74 3.47
CA HIS A 335 -7.65 -0.57 2.54
C HIS A 335 -7.94 -1.30 1.22
N GLU A 336 -8.15 -2.61 1.29
CA GLU A 336 -8.41 -3.44 0.11
C GLU A 336 -9.77 -3.12 -0.54
N GLY A 337 -10.77 -2.75 0.27
CA GLY A 337 -12.05 -2.24 -0.22
C GLY A 337 -11.88 -0.97 -1.06
N GLY A 338 -10.93 -0.09 -0.69
CA GLY A 338 -10.55 1.08 -1.47
C GLY A 338 -9.88 0.74 -2.80
N HIS A 339 -8.97 -0.24 -2.82
CA HIS A 339 -8.42 -0.78 -4.07
C HIS A 339 -9.50 -1.41 -4.96
N ALA A 340 -10.43 -2.15 -4.37
CA ALA A 340 -11.53 -2.73 -5.12
C ALA A 340 -12.47 -1.65 -5.71
N ALA A 341 -12.71 -0.56 -4.97
CA ALA A 341 -13.48 0.57 -5.47
C ALA A 341 -12.75 1.25 -6.64
N HIS A 342 -11.43 1.42 -6.55
CA HIS A 342 -10.61 1.89 -7.66
C HIS A 342 -10.79 1.03 -8.91
N PHE A 343 -10.52 -0.28 -8.82
CA PHE A 343 -10.59 -1.19 -9.98
C PHE A 343 -12.00 -1.28 -10.57
N ALA A 344 -13.04 -1.12 -9.76
CA ALA A 344 -14.43 -1.12 -10.19
C ALA A 344 -14.87 0.16 -10.90
N ASN A 345 -14.11 1.27 -10.77
CA ASN A 345 -14.51 2.58 -11.28
C ASN A 345 -13.69 3.10 -12.45
N VAL A 346 -12.72 2.36 -12.98
CA VAL A 346 -11.95 2.79 -14.16
C VAL A 346 -12.84 2.84 -15.41
N THR A 347 -12.90 4.01 -16.05
CA THR A 347 -13.81 4.29 -17.18
C THR A 347 -13.12 4.44 -18.53
N GLY A 348 -11.86 3.99 -18.62
CA GLY A 348 -11.13 3.92 -19.88
C GLY A 348 -11.85 3.05 -20.94
N ASN A 349 -11.47 3.19 -22.21
CA ASN A 349 -12.05 2.39 -23.30
C ASN A 349 -11.26 1.10 -23.61
N ALA A 350 -10.37 0.70 -22.70
CA ALA A 350 -9.51 -0.47 -22.81
C ALA A 350 -9.06 -0.94 -21.42
N PRO A 351 -8.75 -2.24 -21.25
CA PRO A 351 -8.25 -2.76 -19.97
C PRO A 351 -6.85 -2.26 -19.61
N CYS A 352 -6.08 -1.72 -20.58
CA CYS A 352 -4.78 -1.09 -20.29
C CYS A 352 -4.87 0.13 -19.36
N PHE A 353 -6.06 0.70 -19.16
CA PHE A 353 -6.25 1.81 -18.23
C PHE A 353 -6.36 1.40 -16.75
N SER A 354 -6.65 0.11 -16.50
CA SER A 354 -6.92 -0.43 -15.17
C SER A 354 -5.81 -1.40 -14.74
N GLN A 355 -4.58 -0.91 -14.73
CA GLN A 355 -3.40 -1.69 -14.32
C GLN A 355 -3.09 -1.47 -12.84
N GLU A 356 -2.54 -2.47 -12.18
CA GLU A 356 -2.07 -2.39 -10.79
C GLU A 356 -0.68 -1.73 -10.71
N PHE A 357 0.18 -2.00 -11.69
CA PHE A 357 1.57 -1.55 -11.78
C PHE A 357 1.79 -0.58 -12.96
N PRO A 358 3.01 -0.06 -13.20
CA PRO A 358 3.26 0.91 -14.26
C PRO A 358 2.59 0.54 -15.59
N PRO A 359 1.85 1.49 -16.21
CA PRO A 359 1.99 2.95 -16.03
C PRO A 359 1.19 3.54 -14.87
N THR A 360 0.46 2.72 -14.10
CA THR A 360 -0.15 3.15 -12.83
C THR A 360 0.92 3.42 -11.78
N SER A 361 0.88 4.60 -11.18
CA SER A 361 1.74 4.93 -10.03
C SER A 361 1.30 4.15 -8.79
N MET A 362 2.27 3.57 -8.07
CA MET A 362 1.99 2.91 -6.80
C MET A 362 1.49 3.93 -5.78
N ALA A 363 2.07 5.13 -5.73
CA ALA A 363 1.57 6.20 -4.87
C ALA A 363 0.11 6.55 -5.17
N TYR A 364 -0.28 6.59 -6.45
CA TYR A 364 -1.67 6.81 -6.84
C TYR A 364 -2.55 5.66 -6.36
N ALA A 365 -2.12 4.41 -6.57
CA ALA A 365 -2.87 3.24 -6.15
C ALA A 365 -3.11 3.21 -4.62
N GLU A 366 -2.08 3.55 -3.84
CA GLU A 366 -2.10 3.60 -2.38
C GLU A 366 -2.89 4.79 -1.83
N THR A 367 -2.86 5.96 -2.49
CA THR A 367 -3.57 7.17 -1.99
C THR A 367 -5.05 6.93 -1.72
N GLN A 368 -5.67 6.14 -2.57
CA GLN A 368 -7.10 5.87 -2.59
C GLN A 368 -7.50 4.83 -1.53
N SER A 369 -6.71 3.76 -1.36
CA SER A 369 -6.91 2.76 -0.30
C SER A 369 -6.60 3.36 1.07
N MET A 370 -5.48 4.05 1.19
CA MET A 370 -5.05 4.75 2.41
C MET A 370 -5.98 5.91 2.78
N PHE A 371 -6.64 6.56 1.82
CA PHE A 371 -7.67 7.54 2.15
C PHE A 371 -8.84 6.87 2.89
N CYS A 372 -9.30 5.71 2.40
CA CYS A 372 -10.39 4.97 3.02
C CYS A 372 -10.00 4.50 4.44
N ASP A 373 -8.85 3.84 4.60
CA ASP A 373 -8.43 3.33 5.91
C ASP A 373 -8.07 4.43 6.93
N SER A 374 -7.67 5.63 6.47
CA SER A 374 -7.41 6.78 7.35
C SER A 374 -8.63 7.22 8.16
N LEU A 375 -9.84 6.92 7.68
CA LEU A 375 -11.09 7.25 8.36
C LEU A 375 -11.26 6.49 9.67
N LEU A 376 -10.64 5.31 9.81
CA LEU A 376 -10.77 4.50 11.02
C LEU A 376 -10.19 5.20 12.24
N ASP A 377 -9.13 6.00 12.05
CA ASP A 377 -8.49 6.77 13.12
C ASP A 377 -9.25 8.08 13.46
N ASP A 378 -10.31 8.44 12.72
CA ASP A 378 -11.09 9.65 12.98
C ASP A 378 -12.00 9.47 14.20
N ALA A 379 -11.95 10.45 15.10
CA ALA A 379 -12.66 10.37 16.39
C ALA A 379 -14.18 10.28 16.23
N ASP A 380 -14.76 10.92 15.22
CA ASP A 380 -16.19 10.80 14.94
C ASP A 380 -16.56 9.45 14.30
N TRP A 381 -15.68 8.86 13.49
CA TRP A 381 -15.85 7.49 12.99
C TRP A 381 -15.84 6.49 14.16
N LEU A 382 -14.83 6.57 15.04
CA LEU A 382 -14.72 5.73 16.24
C LEU A 382 -15.97 5.87 17.12
N LYS A 383 -16.47 7.09 17.31
CA LYS A 383 -17.70 7.33 18.09
C LYS A 383 -18.95 6.73 17.47
N HIS A 384 -19.01 6.68 16.14
CA HIS A 384 -20.19 6.24 15.44
C HIS A 384 -20.23 4.71 15.27
N TYR A 385 -19.10 4.13 14.85
CA TYR A 385 -18.99 2.73 14.42
C TYR A 385 -18.42 1.80 15.49
N ALA A 386 -17.38 2.21 16.22
CA ALA A 386 -16.73 1.34 17.20
C ALA A 386 -17.59 1.21 18.46
N ARG A 387 -18.32 0.08 18.56
CA ARG A 387 -19.29 -0.21 19.61
C ARG A 387 -19.03 -1.56 20.26
N ASN A 388 -19.15 -1.60 21.58
CA ASN A 388 -19.03 -2.86 22.31
C ASN A 388 -20.31 -3.73 22.17
N ALA A 389 -20.29 -4.91 22.77
CA ALA A 389 -21.43 -5.84 22.74
C ALA A 389 -22.73 -5.29 23.37
N ALA A 390 -22.64 -4.26 24.22
CA ALA A 390 -23.80 -3.55 24.78
C ALA A 390 -24.29 -2.39 23.89
N GLY A 391 -23.62 -2.12 22.76
CA GLY A 391 -23.92 -1.02 21.84
C GLY A 391 -23.31 0.32 22.25
N GLU A 392 -22.49 0.36 23.30
CA GLU A 392 -21.86 1.57 23.81
C GLU A 392 -20.67 1.95 22.94
N ALA A 393 -20.54 3.24 22.64
CA ALA A 393 -19.43 3.77 21.84
C ALA A 393 -18.13 3.82 22.65
N VAL A 394 -16.99 3.83 21.95
CA VAL A 394 -15.67 4.03 22.54
C VAL A 394 -15.64 5.27 23.46
N PRO A 395 -15.09 5.19 24.69
CA PRO A 395 -14.94 6.33 25.58
C PRO A 395 -14.01 7.41 25.03
N ASP A 396 -14.34 8.69 25.26
CA ASP A 396 -13.50 9.84 24.89
C ASP A 396 -12.07 9.71 25.42
N ALA A 397 -11.92 9.20 26.65
CA ALA A 397 -10.63 8.98 27.29
C ALA A 397 -9.76 7.99 26.48
N LEU A 398 -10.34 6.95 25.90
CA LEU A 398 -9.61 5.98 25.09
C LEU A 398 -9.16 6.59 23.76
N ILE A 399 -10.01 7.39 23.09
CA ILE A 399 -9.63 8.15 21.89
C ILE A 399 -8.47 9.10 22.20
N LYS A 400 -8.54 9.79 23.34
CA LYS A 400 -7.47 10.67 23.80
C LYS A 400 -6.16 9.92 24.03
N GLU A 401 -6.19 8.75 24.70
CA GLU A 401 -5.02 7.90 24.91
C GLU A 401 -4.40 7.44 23.58
N MET A 402 -5.22 7.09 22.58
CA MET A 402 -4.76 6.75 21.23
C MET A 402 -3.98 7.90 20.59
N ILE A 403 -4.51 9.12 20.68
CA ILE A 403 -3.86 10.34 20.15
C ILE A 403 -2.56 10.65 20.91
N GLU A 404 -2.59 10.62 22.25
CA GLU A 404 -1.42 10.89 23.09
C GLU A 404 -0.28 9.86 22.85
N ALA A 405 -0.62 8.61 22.51
CA ALA A 405 0.35 7.58 22.16
C ALA A 405 0.98 7.75 20.76
N ARG A 406 0.21 8.19 19.76
CA ARG A 406 0.65 8.20 18.34
C ARG A 406 1.18 9.56 17.89
N GLN A 407 0.48 10.64 18.23
CA GLN A 407 0.74 11.97 17.68
C GLN A 407 2.17 12.47 17.89
N PRO A 408 2.82 12.26 19.07
CA PRO A 408 4.16 12.78 19.29
C PRO A 408 5.22 12.25 18.31
N PHE A 409 5.07 11.03 17.80
CA PHE A 409 6.03 10.40 16.89
C PHE A 409 5.51 10.26 15.44
N ARG A 410 4.40 10.90 15.11
CA ARG A 410 3.85 10.90 13.74
C ARG A 410 4.87 11.41 12.72
N ALA A 411 5.46 12.59 12.95
CA ALA A 411 6.50 13.15 12.09
C ALA A 411 7.71 12.19 11.92
N PHE A 412 8.14 11.53 12.99
CA PHE A 412 9.24 10.56 12.94
C PHE A 412 8.90 9.38 12.03
N ASN A 413 7.69 8.82 12.15
CA ASN A 413 7.24 7.68 11.37
C ASN A 413 7.21 8.01 9.86
N GLU A 414 6.64 9.15 9.47
CA GLU A 414 6.58 9.50 8.05
C GLU A 414 7.95 9.85 7.45
N ARG A 415 8.82 10.48 8.26
CA ARG A 415 10.21 10.75 7.85
C ARG A 415 11.01 9.47 7.67
N GLN A 416 10.66 8.37 8.34
CA GLN A 416 11.29 7.06 8.12
C GLN A 416 11.01 6.52 6.71
N ILE A 417 9.88 6.89 6.10
CA ILE A 417 9.58 6.55 4.70
C ILE A 417 10.46 7.37 3.76
N ALA A 418 10.53 8.69 3.98
CA ALA A 418 11.37 9.59 3.19
C ALA A 418 12.85 9.16 3.17
N LEU A 419 13.36 8.73 4.32
CA LEU A 419 14.74 8.31 4.53
C LEU A 419 15.25 7.34 3.46
N VAL A 420 14.43 6.37 3.05
CA VAL A 420 14.83 5.35 2.07
C VAL A 420 15.17 5.97 0.72
N ALA A 421 14.39 6.95 0.27
CA ALA A 421 14.62 7.62 -1.01
C ALA A 421 15.90 8.45 -1.02
N TYR A 422 16.22 9.15 0.08
CA TYR A 422 17.49 9.88 0.22
C TYR A 422 18.70 8.94 0.17
N PHE A 423 18.61 7.81 0.86
CA PHE A 423 19.66 6.80 0.84
C PHE A 423 19.84 6.21 -0.57
N GLU A 424 18.77 5.76 -1.23
CA GLU A 424 18.85 5.16 -2.56
C GLU A 424 19.37 6.17 -3.60
N ARG A 425 18.88 7.43 -3.59
CA ARG A 425 19.39 8.47 -4.50
C ARG A 425 20.91 8.57 -4.44
N ASP A 426 21.46 8.70 -3.23
CA ASP A 426 22.90 8.87 -3.04
C ASP A 426 23.68 7.57 -3.29
N LEU A 427 23.10 6.40 -2.99
CA LEU A 427 23.71 5.10 -3.28
C LEU A 427 23.91 4.89 -4.78
N TYR A 428 22.88 5.19 -5.59
CA TYR A 428 22.96 5.05 -7.04
C TYR A 428 23.78 6.16 -7.71
N ALA A 429 23.91 7.33 -7.07
CA ALA A 429 24.82 8.39 -7.53
C ALA A 429 26.30 8.15 -7.18
N MET A 430 26.59 7.24 -6.24
CA MET A 430 27.94 6.94 -5.79
C MET A 430 28.80 6.30 -6.90
N ASP A 431 30.04 6.77 -7.04
CA ASP A 431 31.02 6.20 -7.94
C ASP A 431 31.33 4.74 -7.57
N GLU A 432 31.49 3.90 -8.60
CA GLU A 432 31.65 2.45 -8.41
C GLU A 432 32.90 2.09 -7.59
N ALA A 433 33.99 2.83 -7.78
CA ALA A 433 35.24 2.63 -7.03
C ALA A 433 35.13 3.03 -5.54
N GLU A 434 34.18 3.89 -5.18
CA GLU A 434 33.97 4.36 -3.81
C GLU A 434 32.91 3.55 -3.06
N ARG A 435 32.12 2.72 -3.78
CA ARG A 435 31.03 1.92 -3.22
C ARG A 435 31.56 0.67 -2.52
N THR A 436 32.23 0.84 -1.39
CA THR A 436 32.65 -0.25 -0.50
C THR A 436 31.56 -0.57 0.55
N PRO A 437 31.58 -1.77 1.17
CA PRO A 437 30.68 -2.11 2.25
C PRO A 437 30.62 -1.06 3.38
N GLU A 438 31.79 -0.58 3.81
CA GLU A 438 31.93 0.42 4.88
C GLU A 438 31.34 1.77 4.47
N ALA A 439 31.58 2.20 3.22
CA ALA A 439 31.07 3.46 2.69
C ALA A 439 29.54 3.44 2.60
N VAL A 440 28.95 2.33 2.17
CA VAL A 440 27.48 2.19 2.06
C VAL A 440 26.81 2.11 3.44
N LEU A 441 27.40 1.40 4.40
CA LEU A 441 26.93 1.41 5.80
C LEU A 441 27.05 2.81 6.43
N ALA A 442 28.15 3.52 6.17
CA ALA A 442 28.33 4.89 6.63
C ALA A 442 27.31 5.85 5.99
N LEU A 443 26.99 5.66 4.70
CA LEU A 443 25.93 6.41 4.00
C LEU A 443 24.56 6.18 4.65
N ALA A 444 24.22 4.93 5.00
CA ALA A 444 22.99 4.60 5.70
C ALA A 444 22.90 5.34 7.05
N ARG A 445 23.97 5.26 7.88
CA ARG A 445 24.02 5.94 9.19
C ARG A 445 23.98 7.47 9.05
N LYS A 446 24.60 8.04 8.02
CA LYS A 446 24.54 9.48 7.71
C LYS A 446 23.10 9.91 7.46
N TRP A 447 22.37 9.20 6.59
CA TRP A 447 21.01 9.58 6.24
C TRP A 447 20.01 9.35 7.37
N GLU A 448 20.16 8.26 8.14
CA GLU A 448 19.33 8.03 9.32
C GLU A 448 19.43 9.19 10.31
N ARG A 449 20.65 9.57 10.71
CA ARG A 449 20.84 10.69 11.65
C ARG A 449 20.35 12.01 11.07
N LYS A 450 20.51 12.24 9.77
CA LYS A 450 20.07 13.48 9.11
C LYS A 450 18.54 13.58 9.03
N ILE A 451 17.85 12.50 8.71
CA ILE A 451 16.39 12.52 8.52
C ILE A 451 15.65 12.29 9.82
N LEU A 452 16.14 11.42 10.69
CA LEU A 452 15.46 10.99 11.92
C LEU A 452 16.04 11.61 13.19
N GLY A 453 17.17 12.32 13.12
CA GLY A 453 17.88 12.87 14.28
C GLY A 453 18.63 11.81 15.12
N VAL A 454 18.38 10.53 14.88
CA VAL A 454 18.95 9.36 15.56
C VAL A 454 19.22 8.24 14.55
N GLU A 455 19.93 7.20 14.97
CA GLU A 455 20.01 5.97 14.17
C GLU A 455 18.64 5.26 14.16
N SER A 456 18.28 4.67 13.02
CA SER A 456 16.94 4.11 12.82
C SER A 456 16.75 2.85 13.66
N PRO A 457 15.59 2.67 14.31
CA PRO A 457 15.23 1.40 14.95
C PRO A 457 14.97 0.28 13.92
N ARG A 458 14.88 0.64 12.63
CA ARG A 458 14.86 -0.29 11.50
C ARG A 458 16.03 0.08 10.58
N PRO A 459 17.20 -0.54 10.76
CA PRO A 459 18.38 -0.21 9.96
C PRO A 459 18.12 -0.30 8.45
N LEU A 460 18.53 0.72 7.71
CA LEU A 460 18.17 0.92 6.30
C LEU A 460 18.39 -0.30 5.39
N LEU A 461 19.56 -0.94 5.46
CA LEU A 461 19.89 -2.07 4.58
C LEU A 461 19.21 -3.39 4.99
N ALA A 462 18.50 -3.40 6.12
CA ALA A 462 17.62 -4.50 6.50
C ALA A 462 16.23 -4.41 5.86
N ILE A 463 15.91 -3.32 5.16
CA ILE A 463 14.66 -3.16 4.43
C ILE A 463 14.72 -3.99 3.14
N PRO A 464 13.86 -5.02 2.97
CA PRO A 464 13.97 -5.95 1.85
C PRO A 464 13.70 -5.32 0.48
N HIS A 465 12.94 -4.21 0.44
CA HIS A 465 12.58 -3.50 -0.80
C HIS A 465 13.80 -3.06 -1.61
N LEU A 466 14.93 -2.74 -0.95
CA LEU A 466 16.15 -2.30 -1.63
C LEU A 466 16.77 -3.43 -2.49
N LEU A 467 16.49 -4.69 -2.15
CA LEU A 467 17.17 -5.86 -2.73
C LEU A 467 16.51 -6.39 -4.00
N ASN A 468 15.21 -6.11 -4.23
CA ASN A 468 14.45 -6.58 -5.39
C ASN A 468 14.25 -5.43 -6.40
N GLN A 469 14.51 -5.65 -7.70
CA GLN A 469 14.29 -4.65 -8.75
C GLN A 469 12.86 -4.11 -8.83
N GLU A 470 11.86 -4.89 -8.43
CA GLU A 470 10.45 -4.49 -8.49
C GLU A 470 10.19 -3.31 -7.54
N SER A 471 10.77 -3.37 -6.33
CA SER A 471 10.51 -2.43 -5.24
C SER A 471 11.66 -1.46 -4.93
N ALA A 472 12.87 -1.69 -5.44
CA ALA A 472 13.99 -0.76 -5.30
C ALA A 472 13.63 0.59 -5.94
N CYS A 473 14.06 1.68 -5.31
CA CYS A 473 13.75 3.06 -5.71
C CYS A 473 12.25 3.37 -5.83
N ALA A 474 11.37 2.66 -5.10
CA ALA A 474 9.92 2.90 -5.12
C ALA A 474 9.34 3.31 -3.75
N TYR A 475 10.12 3.22 -2.66
CA TYR A 475 9.61 3.38 -1.30
C TYR A 475 9.04 4.79 -1.01
N HIS A 476 9.45 5.81 -1.76
CA HIS A 476 8.87 7.14 -1.68
C HIS A 476 7.38 7.18 -2.07
N GLY A 477 6.90 6.18 -2.82
CA GLY A 477 5.49 6.10 -3.22
C GLY A 477 4.54 6.09 -2.04
N TYR A 478 4.89 5.42 -0.93
CA TYR A 478 4.10 5.43 0.30
C TYR A 478 3.98 6.83 0.92
N LEU A 479 5.06 7.62 0.90
CA LEU A 479 5.02 8.98 1.44
C LEU A 479 4.26 9.94 0.52
N LEU A 480 4.43 9.81 -0.80
CA LEU A 480 3.60 10.54 -1.77
C LEU A 480 2.12 10.21 -1.58
N ALA A 481 1.78 8.95 -1.31
CA ALA A 481 0.41 8.54 -1.01
C ALA A 481 -0.11 9.20 0.26
N LEU A 482 0.64 9.18 1.36
CA LEU A 482 0.26 9.87 2.60
C LEU A 482 0.07 11.38 2.42
N MET A 483 0.92 12.03 1.63
CA MET A 483 0.78 13.45 1.28
C MET A 483 -0.53 13.69 0.52
N ALA A 484 -0.82 12.85 -0.47
CA ALA A 484 -2.03 12.92 -1.26
C ALA A 484 -3.29 12.62 -0.41
N VAL A 485 -3.22 11.68 0.54
CA VAL A 485 -4.29 11.39 1.51
C VAL A 485 -4.60 12.64 2.33
N GLU A 486 -3.61 13.25 2.99
CA GLU A 486 -3.85 14.44 3.81
C GLU A 486 -4.26 15.65 2.98
N GLN A 487 -3.78 15.79 1.75
CA GLN A 487 -4.24 16.82 0.82
C GLN A 487 -5.71 16.62 0.42
N THR A 488 -6.11 15.37 0.15
CA THR A 488 -7.49 15.00 -0.15
C THR A 488 -8.41 15.24 1.05
N ARG A 489 -7.97 14.83 2.25
CA ARG A 489 -8.68 15.07 3.51
C ARG A 489 -8.86 16.57 3.77
N ALA A 490 -7.80 17.36 3.63
CA ALA A 490 -7.85 18.82 3.79
C ALA A 490 -8.82 19.47 2.80
N TYR A 491 -8.86 19.02 1.55
CA TYR A 491 -9.82 19.50 0.55
C TYR A 491 -11.27 19.26 0.99
N PHE A 492 -11.63 18.02 1.37
CA PHE A 492 -12.98 17.70 1.81
C PHE A 492 -13.34 18.39 3.13
N LEU A 493 -12.43 18.47 4.10
CA LEU A 493 -12.65 19.19 5.35
C LEU A 493 -12.90 20.68 5.10
N LYS A 494 -12.16 21.31 4.19
CA LYS A 494 -12.36 22.72 3.82
C LYS A 494 -13.69 22.95 3.10
N ARG A 495 -14.07 22.05 2.19
CA ARG A 495 -15.26 22.20 1.34
C ARG A 495 -16.55 21.76 2.05
N ASP A 496 -16.48 20.78 2.94
CA ASP A 496 -17.64 20.04 3.47
C ASP A 496 -17.72 20.14 4.99
N GLY A 497 -16.59 20.35 5.67
CA GLY A 497 -16.47 20.42 7.13
C GLY A 497 -16.34 19.06 7.82
N TYR A 498 -16.40 17.95 7.09
CA TYR A 498 -16.34 16.60 7.65
C TYR A 498 -16.00 15.51 6.62
N LEU A 499 -15.54 14.35 7.12
CA LEU A 499 -15.20 13.18 6.31
C LEU A 499 -16.15 11.99 6.57
N THR A 500 -16.31 11.59 7.83
CA THR A 500 -17.16 10.45 8.21
C THR A 500 -18.58 10.63 7.67
N ASP A 501 -19.06 9.63 6.94
CA ASP A 501 -20.39 9.56 6.33
C ASP A 501 -20.69 10.72 5.36
N ASN A 502 -19.67 11.25 4.68
CA ASN A 502 -19.84 12.27 3.66
C ASN A 502 -20.15 11.66 2.28
N PRO A 503 -21.40 11.76 1.78
CA PRO A 503 -21.82 11.08 0.55
C PRO A 503 -21.24 11.72 -0.73
N ARG A 504 -20.54 12.86 -0.61
CA ARG A 504 -19.88 13.52 -1.75
C ARG A 504 -18.51 12.93 -2.07
N ILE A 505 -17.89 12.22 -1.12
CA ILE A 505 -16.53 11.71 -1.27
C ILE A 505 -16.47 10.65 -2.37
N GLY A 506 -17.31 9.61 -2.31
CA GLY A 506 -17.31 8.52 -3.28
C GLY A 506 -17.47 8.99 -4.74
N PRO A 507 -18.47 9.82 -5.06
CA PRO A 507 -18.63 10.38 -6.41
C PRO A 507 -17.43 11.21 -6.88
N ASP A 508 -16.81 11.98 -6.00
CA ASP A 508 -15.64 12.80 -6.35
C ASP A 508 -14.39 11.94 -6.57
N LEU A 509 -14.15 10.94 -5.72
CA LEU A 509 -13.06 9.98 -5.92
C LEU A 509 -13.28 9.18 -7.22
N ALA A 510 -14.51 8.76 -7.51
CA ALA A 510 -14.85 8.08 -8.75
C ALA A 510 -14.60 8.94 -10.00
N ALA A 511 -14.89 10.25 -9.93
CA ALA A 511 -14.70 11.16 -11.05
C ALA A 511 -13.23 11.55 -11.26
N HIS A 512 -12.51 11.86 -10.18
CA HIS A 512 -11.22 12.52 -10.24
C HIS A 512 -10.03 11.60 -10.03
N TYR A 513 -10.17 10.54 -9.23
CA TYR A 513 -9.12 9.56 -8.98
C TYR A 513 -9.35 8.31 -9.80
N TRP A 514 -10.46 7.59 -9.58
CA TRP A 514 -10.64 6.24 -10.12
C TRP A 514 -10.97 6.21 -11.61
N GLY A 515 -11.90 7.06 -12.06
CA GLY A 515 -12.41 7.10 -13.42
C GLY A 515 -11.35 7.16 -14.51
N PRO A 516 -10.32 8.02 -14.39
CA PRO A 516 -9.22 8.09 -15.33
C PRO A 516 -8.33 6.85 -15.42
N GLY A 517 -8.23 6.05 -14.35
CA GLY A 517 -7.23 5.01 -14.20
C GLY A 517 -5.82 5.57 -14.43
N ASN A 518 -4.93 4.82 -15.08
CA ASN A 518 -3.61 5.31 -15.47
C ASN A 518 -3.59 6.24 -16.70
N GLY A 519 -4.77 6.69 -17.16
CA GLY A 519 -4.88 7.71 -18.20
C GLY A 519 -4.52 9.13 -17.72
N MET A 520 -4.28 9.31 -16.42
CA MET A 520 -3.77 10.51 -15.79
C MET A 520 -2.64 10.12 -14.82
N THR A 521 -1.66 11.01 -14.67
CA THR A 521 -0.63 10.90 -13.63
C THR A 521 -1.21 11.20 -12.25
N HIS A 522 -0.53 10.76 -11.19
CA HIS A 522 -0.97 11.03 -9.82
C HIS A 522 -1.09 12.56 -9.51
N ASP A 523 -0.16 13.37 -10.03
CA ASP A 523 -0.25 14.83 -9.85
C ASP A 523 -1.47 15.43 -10.58
N GLU A 524 -1.81 14.90 -11.77
CA GLU A 524 -2.98 15.35 -12.52
C GLU A 524 -4.30 14.97 -11.82
N THR A 525 -4.37 13.79 -11.18
CA THR A 525 -5.57 13.42 -10.42
C THR A 525 -5.75 14.34 -9.20
N LEU A 526 -4.68 14.66 -8.48
CA LEU A 526 -4.69 15.64 -7.37
C LEU A 526 -5.15 17.03 -7.84
N ARG A 527 -4.64 17.52 -8.97
CA ARG A 527 -5.07 18.81 -9.55
C ARG A 527 -6.54 18.78 -9.95
N SER A 528 -7.00 17.66 -10.49
CA SER A 528 -8.39 17.47 -10.90
C SER A 528 -9.36 17.59 -9.73
N LEU A 529 -9.03 16.98 -8.57
CA LEU A 529 -9.88 17.01 -7.38
C LEU A 529 -9.72 18.32 -6.58
N THR A 530 -8.48 18.70 -6.30
CA THR A 530 -8.16 19.72 -5.28
C THR A 530 -7.85 21.09 -5.88
N GLY A 531 -7.59 21.16 -7.19
CA GLY A 531 -7.10 22.35 -7.87
C GLY A 531 -5.59 22.59 -7.73
N GLU A 532 -4.90 21.79 -6.91
CA GLU A 532 -3.47 21.91 -6.61
C GLU A 532 -2.73 20.60 -6.92
N GLY A 533 -1.45 20.70 -7.29
CA GLY A 533 -0.59 19.52 -7.44
C GLY A 533 -0.13 18.99 -6.08
N PHE A 534 0.84 18.08 -6.08
CA PHE A 534 1.41 17.57 -4.84
C PHE A 534 1.87 18.69 -3.88
N SER A 535 1.46 18.56 -2.62
CA SER A 535 1.85 19.44 -1.54
C SER A 535 2.19 18.63 -0.28
N ALA A 536 3.35 18.92 0.30
CA ALA A 536 3.72 18.37 1.60
C ALA A 536 3.01 19.06 2.78
N VAL A 537 2.34 20.20 2.53
CA VAL A 537 1.78 21.07 3.58
C VAL A 537 0.77 20.33 4.47
N PRO A 538 -0.28 19.66 3.93
CA PRO A 538 -1.31 19.07 4.78
C PRO A 538 -0.75 17.96 5.69
N LEU A 539 0.10 17.09 5.14
CA LEU A 539 0.76 16.05 5.92
C LEU A 539 1.70 16.65 6.98
N ALA A 540 2.47 17.69 6.64
CA ALA A 540 3.35 18.36 7.59
C ALA A 540 2.57 19.04 8.72
N GLU A 541 1.46 19.72 8.42
CA GLU A 541 0.57 20.31 9.42
C GLU A 541 0.01 19.25 10.37
N ALA A 542 -0.48 18.14 9.82
CA ALA A 542 -0.99 17.01 10.61
C ALA A 542 0.10 16.36 11.49
N CYS A 543 1.34 16.28 10.99
CA CYS A 543 2.50 15.83 11.76
C CYS A 543 2.90 16.80 12.87
N ASN A 544 2.74 18.10 12.65
CA ASN A 544 3.23 19.16 13.53
C ASN A 544 2.32 19.44 14.73
N LEU A 545 1.09 18.93 14.74
CA LEU A 545 0.21 19.07 15.90
C LEU A 545 0.84 18.46 17.16
N SER A 546 0.74 19.19 18.26
CA SER A 546 0.90 18.61 19.59
C SER A 546 -0.25 17.64 19.89
N ALA A 547 -0.05 16.73 20.86
CA ALA A 547 -1.12 15.84 21.30
C ALA A 547 -2.34 16.61 21.83
N ALA A 548 -2.13 17.76 22.45
CA ALA A 548 -3.20 18.62 22.95
C ALA A 548 -4.02 19.25 21.81
N GLU A 549 -3.36 19.75 20.75
CA GLU A 549 -4.04 20.30 19.57
C GLU A 549 -4.78 19.21 18.80
N ALA A 550 -4.17 18.04 18.60
CA ALA A 550 -4.82 16.90 17.96
C ALA A 550 -6.05 16.43 18.75
N TRP A 551 -5.97 16.39 20.09
CA TRP A 551 -7.11 16.09 20.95
C TRP A 551 -8.20 17.16 20.82
N GLN A 552 -7.85 18.44 20.82
CA GLN A 552 -8.81 19.53 20.64
C GLN A 552 -9.54 19.43 19.30
N GLN A 553 -8.83 19.09 18.22
CA GLN A 553 -9.43 18.83 16.91
C GLN A 553 -10.38 17.63 16.94
N ALA A 554 -9.99 16.52 17.59
CA ALA A 554 -10.85 15.35 17.78
C ALA A 554 -12.13 15.69 18.55
N GLN A 555 -12.04 16.49 19.62
CA GLN A 555 -13.20 16.96 20.38
C GLN A 555 -14.14 17.81 19.52
N ALA A 556 -13.60 18.74 18.74
CA ALA A 556 -14.38 19.58 17.83
C ALA A 556 -15.08 18.72 16.75
N CYS A 557 -14.38 17.73 16.19
CA CYS A 557 -14.92 16.78 15.22
C CYS A 557 -16.10 15.99 15.81
N MET A 558 -15.93 15.37 16.99
CA MET A 558 -16.99 14.63 17.68
C MET A 558 -18.19 15.51 18.02
N ALA A 559 -17.97 16.76 18.47
CA ALA A 559 -19.05 17.70 18.78
C ALA A 559 -19.82 18.14 17.52
N ALA A 560 -19.12 18.41 16.43
CA ALA A 560 -19.74 18.72 15.14
C ALA A 560 -20.54 17.52 14.62
N ALA A 561 -20.04 16.30 14.80
CA ALA A 561 -20.72 15.07 14.42
C ALA A 561 -22.09 14.92 15.06
N GLN A 562 -22.20 15.22 16.36
CA GLN A 562 -23.48 15.16 17.09
C GLN A 562 -24.51 16.19 16.62
N GLN A 563 -24.07 17.29 15.99
CA GLN A 563 -24.95 18.34 15.48
C GLN A 563 -25.39 18.10 14.03
N ARG A 564 -24.71 17.19 13.31
CA ARG A 564 -25.08 16.84 11.94
C ARG A 564 -26.40 16.06 11.94
N PRO A 565 -27.27 16.27 10.93
CA PRO A 565 -28.41 15.39 10.71
C PRO A 565 -27.94 13.95 10.57
N ALA A 566 -28.73 13.00 11.08
CA ALA A 566 -28.42 11.58 10.93
C ALA A 566 -28.28 11.24 9.44
N THR A 567 -27.12 10.71 9.05
CA THR A 567 -26.93 10.16 7.71
C THR A 567 -27.86 8.95 7.59
N GLY A 568 -28.62 8.88 6.49
CA GLY A 568 -29.42 7.70 6.18
C GLY A 568 -28.54 6.46 5.94
N GLU A 569 -29.13 5.41 5.37
CA GLU A 569 -28.40 4.16 5.07
C GLU A 569 -27.34 4.28 3.97
N GLY A 570 -27.19 5.47 3.36
CA GLY A 570 -26.33 5.68 2.20
C GLY A 570 -26.83 4.98 0.94
N SER A 571 -26.08 5.12 -0.14
CA SER A 571 -26.37 4.44 -1.41
C SER A 571 -25.83 3.01 -1.38
N PRO A 572 -26.52 2.01 -1.96
CA PRO A 572 -25.96 0.68 -2.11
C PRO A 572 -24.61 0.67 -2.82
N LEU A 573 -23.76 -0.28 -2.43
CA LEU A 573 -22.43 -0.43 -2.98
C LEU A 573 -22.45 -0.76 -4.48
N ASP A 574 -23.57 -1.21 -5.04
CA ASP A 574 -23.68 -1.62 -6.45
C ASP A 574 -22.64 -2.70 -6.80
N ALA A 575 -22.64 -3.80 -6.03
CA ALA A 575 -21.71 -4.93 -6.14
C ALA A 575 -22.43 -6.27 -5.92
N HIS A 576 -21.91 -7.33 -6.53
CA HIS A 576 -22.18 -8.72 -6.14
C HIS A 576 -21.08 -9.20 -5.21
N ILE A 577 -21.37 -9.38 -3.93
CA ILE A 577 -20.36 -9.67 -2.89
C ILE A 577 -20.48 -11.11 -2.44
N ARG A 578 -19.35 -11.82 -2.42
CA ARG A 578 -19.20 -13.18 -1.93
C ARG A 578 -18.11 -13.21 -0.87
N VAL A 579 -18.43 -13.67 0.32
CA VAL A 579 -17.47 -13.90 1.40
C VAL A 579 -17.20 -15.39 1.50
N VAL A 580 -15.93 -15.77 1.44
CA VAL A 580 -15.49 -17.16 1.43
C VAL A 580 -14.47 -17.43 2.53
N HIS A 581 -14.39 -18.69 2.96
CA HIS A 581 -13.29 -19.22 3.73
C HIS A 581 -12.69 -20.41 2.97
N GLY A 582 -11.64 -20.15 2.19
CA GLY A 582 -11.16 -21.12 1.21
C GLY A 582 -12.21 -21.39 0.13
N ALA A 583 -12.65 -22.65 0.00
CA ALA A 583 -13.68 -23.03 -0.97
C ALA A 583 -15.13 -22.89 -0.43
N GLU A 584 -15.29 -22.68 0.88
CA GLU A 584 -16.61 -22.53 1.51
C GLU A 584 -17.15 -21.11 1.28
N LEU A 585 -18.37 -20.99 0.74
CA LEU A 585 -19.12 -19.74 0.71
C LEU A 585 -19.79 -19.54 2.07
N ILE A 586 -19.40 -18.49 2.81
CA ILE A 586 -19.89 -18.25 4.17
C ILE A 586 -20.99 -17.18 4.23
N ALA A 587 -21.00 -16.23 3.28
CA ALA A 587 -22.06 -15.24 3.12
C ALA A 587 -22.04 -14.64 1.71
N ASP A 588 -23.19 -14.21 1.19
CA ASP A 588 -23.30 -13.42 -0.05
C ASP A 588 -24.53 -12.51 -0.04
N ASN A 589 -24.57 -11.53 -0.94
CA ASN A 589 -25.68 -10.57 -1.05
C ASN A 589 -26.71 -10.90 -2.15
N SER A 590 -26.82 -12.16 -2.59
CA SER A 590 -27.78 -12.57 -3.63
C SER A 590 -29.25 -12.42 -3.20
N GLU A 591 -29.54 -12.61 -1.91
CA GLU A 591 -30.86 -12.31 -1.32
C GLU A 591 -30.97 -10.85 -0.89
N SER A 592 -30.03 -10.38 -0.05
CA SER A 592 -29.90 -8.98 0.38
C SER A 592 -28.58 -8.75 1.09
N GLU A 593 -28.13 -7.49 1.15
CA GLU A 593 -26.97 -7.10 1.97
C GLU A 593 -27.21 -7.38 3.46
N THR A 594 -28.42 -7.12 3.97
CA THR A 594 -28.76 -7.39 5.38
C THR A 594 -28.58 -8.87 5.74
N ARG A 595 -28.96 -9.78 4.83
CA ARG A 595 -28.78 -11.21 5.02
C ARG A 595 -27.30 -11.59 5.04
N MET A 596 -26.53 -11.10 4.06
CA MET A 596 -25.07 -11.30 4.00
C MET A 596 -24.38 -10.94 5.33
N LEU A 597 -24.69 -9.76 5.87
CA LEU A 597 -24.09 -9.26 7.10
C LEU A 597 -24.45 -10.13 8.31
N ALA A 598 -25.71 -10.56 8.42
CA ALA A 598 -26.16 -11.43 9.50
C ALA A 598 -25.53 -12.83 9.42
N ASP A 599 -25.44 -13.40 8.21
CA ASP A 599 -24.84 -14.72 7.99
C ASP A 599 -23.34 -14.70 8.30
N PHE A 600 -22.61 -13.64 7.88
CA PHE A 600 -21.20 -13.47 8.22
C PHE A 600 -20.97 -13.35 9.73
N GLU A 601 -21.71 -12.48 10.42
CA GLU A 601 -21.62 -12.31 11.88
C GLU A 601 -21.85 -13.64 12.62
N ALA A 602 -22.92 -14.36 12.25
CA ALA A 602 -23.26 -15.64 12.85
C ALA A 602 -22.16 -16.70 12.62
N TRP A 603 -21.60 -16.75 11.40
CA TRP A 603 -20.53 -17.69 11.06
C TRP A 603 -19.28 -17.42 11.90
N ILE A 604 -18.81 -16.15 11.98
CA ILE A 604 -17.62 -15.77 12.78
C ILE A 604 -17.78 -16.12 14.25
N LEU A 605 -18.94 -15.80 14.85
CA LEU A 605 -19.21 -16.11 16.26
C LEU A 605 -19.18 -17.63 16.52
N SER A 606 -19.75 -18.42 15.60
CA SER A 606 -19.74 -19.88 15.71
C SER A 606 -18.35 -20.48 15.51
N HIS A 607 -17.54 -19.92 14.61
CA HIS A 607 -16.20 -20.39 14.29
C HIS A 607 -15.21 -20.11 15.43
N SER A 608 -15.28 -18.90 16.00
CA SER A 608 -14.44 -18.48 17.14
C SER A 608 -14.73 -19.30 18.41
N ALA A 609 -15.99 -19.68 18.62
CA ALA A 609 -16.38 -20.53 19.74
C ALA A 609 -15.87 -21.97 19.60
N ARG A 610 -15.70 -22.49 18.38
CA ARG A 610 -15.12 -23.82 18.14
C ARG A 610 -13.60 -23.81 18.31
N ALA A 611 -12.93 -22.74 17.88
CA ALA A 611 -11.49 -22.58 18.02
C ALA A 611 -11.01 -22.41 19.47
N SER A 612 -11.86 -21.92 20.37
CA SER A 612 -11.53 -21.78 21.80
C SER A 612 -11.77 -23.05 22.64
N VAL A 613 -12.38 -24.09 22.06
CA VAL A 613 -12.67 -25.38 22.71
C VAL A 613 -11.76 -26.51 22.19
N ALA A 614 -11.10 -26.30 21.04
CA ALA A 614 -10.06 -27.16 20.49
C ALA A 614 -8.69 -26.75 21.06
#